data_AF-A0A3A1N9E8-F1
#
_entry.id   AF-A0A3A1N9E8-F1
#
_cell.length_a   1.000
_cell.length_b   1.000
_cell.length_c   1.000
_cell.angle_alpha   90.00
_cell.angle_beta   90.00
_cell.angle_gamma   90.00
#
_symmetry.space_group_name_H-M   'P 1'
#
loop_
_entity.id
_entity.type
_entity.pdbx_description
1 polymer ?
#
loop_
_entity_poly.entity_id
_entity_poly.type
_entity_poly.pdbx_seq_one_letter_code
_entity_poly.pdbx_strand_id
1 'polypeptide(L)'
;MTEEELHITLNSGRISKPQIDVLVQQLEKESQLAQILFKEVLLEDKEGTFNASWTFDHLMRKKLTYLLPFFEDFVNRLSELKTESCIRPIAHVCEMVCEAYFKKKDEVFTQNITDGQLEKIMTSCFDWLIGPMNMAPKVFSMTSLYYLGLKFDWVHPELKQILEDSYATGTTGYKNRAKKTLDKLAKLGV
;
A
#
# COMPACT_ATOMS: atom_id res chain seq x y z
N MET A 1 -11.27 -19.88 11.65
CA MET A 1 -11.42 -18.61 12.39
C MET A 1 -12.69 -17.96 11.91
N THR A 2 -13.53 -17.45 12.81
CA THR A 2 -14.74 -16.68 12.45
C THR A 2 -14.44 -15.19 12.35
N GLU A 3 -15.35 -14.42 11.77
CA GLU A 3 -15.28 -12.94 11.76
C GLU A 3 -15.25 -12.36 13.17
N GLU A 4 -16.07 -12.91 14.09
CA GLU A 4 -16.12 -12.50 15.49
C GLU A 4 -14.79 -12.79 16.22
N GLU A 5 -14.21 -13.97 16.02
CA GLU A 5 -12.91 -14.33 16.58
C GLU A 5 -11.79 -13.41 16.08
N LEU A 6 -11.83 -13.05 14.80
CA LEU A 6 -10.88 -12.11 14.20
C LEU A 6 -11.02 -10.72 14.82
N HIS A 7 -12.24 -10.20 14.90
CA HIS A 7 -12.53 -8.89 15.51
C HIS A 7 -12.05 -8.83 16.96
N ILE A 8 -12.39 -9.84 17.78
CA ILE A 8 -11.93 -9.92 19.17
C ILE A 8 -10.41 -9.95 19.23
N THR A 9 -9.75 -10.77 18.41
CA THR A 9 -8.29 -10.88 18.40
C THR A 9 -7.61 -9.56 18.10
N LEU A 10 -8.09 -8.83 17.08
CA LEU A 10 -7.55 -7.54 16.65
C LEU A 10 -7.73 -6.44 17.70
N ASN A 11 -8.80 -6.51 18.49
CA ASN A 11 -9.20 -5.47 19.45
C ASN A 11 -8.87 -5.81 20.92
N SER A 12 -8.31 -6.98 21.22
CA SER A 12 -7.95 -7.41 22.60
C SER A 12 -6.66 -6.78 23.16
N GLY A 13 -6.15 -5.72 22.54
CA GLY A 13 -4.90 -5.05 22.91
C GLY A 13 -3.78 -5.26 21.90
N ARG A 14 -2.55 -4.84 22.24
CA ARG A 14 -1.42 -4.86 21.31
C ARG A 14 -1.03 -6.29 20.92
N ILE A 15 -0.97 -6.56 19.62
CA ILE A 15 -0.50 -7.84 19.09
C ILE A 15 1.00 -7.76 18.78
N SER A 16 1.77 -8.71 19.29
CA SER A 16 3.21 -8.83 19.00
C SER A 16 3.46 -9.47 17.63
N LYS A 17 4.66 -9.30 17.07
CA LYS A 17 5.02 -9.88 15.77
C LYS A 17 4.77 -11.41 15.70
N PRO A 18 5.18 -12.23 16.69
CA PRO A 18 4.90 -13.67 16.67
C PRO A 18 3.41 -14.00 16.67
N GLN A 19 2.60 -13.22 17.40
CA GLN A 19 1.14 -13.40 17.40
C GLN A 19 0.52 -13.04 16.04
N ILE A 20 1.02 -11.97 15.38
CA ILE A 20 0.64 -11.65 13.99
C ILE A 20 0.99 -12.80 13.05
N ASP A 21 2.16 -13.41 13.19
CA ASP A 21 2.55 -14.55 12.34
C ASP A 21 1.61 -15.74 12.50
N VAL A 22 1.21 -16.06 13.74
CA VAL A 22 0.22 -17.12 14.01
C VAL A 22 -1.15 -16.76 13.41
N LEU A 23 -1.60 -15.52 13.60
CA LEU A 23 -2.88 -15.03 13.06
C LEU A 23 -2.89 -15.10 11.53
N VAL A 24 -1.81 -14.66 10.87
CA VAL A 24 -1.68 -14.73 9.41
C VAL A 24 -1.71 -16.16 8.91
N GLN A 25 -1.05 -17.11 9.58
CA GLN A 25 -1.10 -18.53 9.21
C GLN A 25 -2.52 -19.11 9.27
N GLN A 26 -3.37 -18.61 10.18
CA GLN A 26 -4.79 -18.99 10.25
C GLN A 26 -5.56 -18.35 9.09
N LEU A 27 -5.34 -17.06 8.82
CA LEU A 27 -6.00 -16.31 7.75
C LEU A 27 -5.61 -16.78 6.34
N GLU A 28 -4.40 -17.31 6.14
CA GLU A 28 -3.96 -17.88 4.86
C GLU A 28 -4.87 -19.02 4.38
N LYS A 29 -5.60 -19.68 5.30
CA LYS A 29 -6.50 -20.79 4.99
C LYS A 29 -7.94 -20.32 4.66
N GLU A 30 -8.25 -19.04 4.88
CA GLU A 30 -9.61 -18.50 4.86
C GLU A 30 -9.65 -17.19 4.05
N SER A 31 -9.61 -17.28 2.72
CA SER A 31 -9.50 -16.10 1.84
C SER A 31 -10.63 -15.08 2.00
N GLN A 32 -11.82 -15.53 2.39
CA GLN A 32 -12.99 -14.69 2.64
C GLN A 32 -12.79 -13.71 3.80
N LEU A 33 -11.90 -14.02 4.75
CA LEU A 33 -11.60 -13.14 5.87
C LEU A 33 -10.70 -11.96 5.48
N ALA A 34 -10.08 -11.97 4.30
CA ALA A 34 -9.22 -10.87 3.86
C ALA A 34 -10.01 -9.55 3.72
N GLN A 35 -11.24 -9.60 3.19
CA GLN A 35 -12.09 -8.40 3.09
C GLN A 35 -12.54 -7.93 4.48
N ILE A 36 -12.87 -8.84 5.38
CA ILE A 36 -13.23 -8.51 6.77
C ILE A 36 -12.06 -7.85 7.48
N LEU A 37 -10.85 -8.40 7.34
CA LEU A 37 -9.63 -7.81 7.88
C LEU A 37 -9.40 -6.41 7.32
N PHE A 38 -9.65 -6.18 6.03
CA PHE A 38 -9.56 -4.83 5.45
C PHE A 38 -10.59 -3.87 6.04
N LYS A 39 -11.83 -4.31 6.29
CA LYS A 39 -12.84 -3.48 6.99
C LYS A 39 -12.39 -3.11 8.39
N GLU A 40 -11.76 -4.04 9.12
CA GLU A 40 -11.15 -3.76 10.42
C GLU A 40 -10.06 -2.69 10.32
N VAL A 41 -9.25 -2.65 9.24
CA VAL A 41 -8.30 -1.54 9.02
C VAL A 41 -9.00 -0.18 8.98
N LEU A 42 -10.15 -0.09 8.30
CA LEU A 42 -10.89 1.17 8.18
C LEU A 42 -11.53 1.60 9.52
N LEU A 43 -11.88 0.65 10.38
CA LEU A 43 -12.34 0.94 11.74
C LEU A 43 -11.17 1.39 12.62
N GLU A 44 -10.07 0.64 12.56
CA GLU A 44 -8.85 0.87 13.34
C GLU A 44 -8.21 2.24 13.08
N ASP A 45 -8.24 2.70 11.83
CA ASP A 45 -7.74 4.01 11.43
C ASP A 45 -8.44 5.16 12.20
N LYS A 46 -9.73 5.00 12.56
CA LYS A 46 -10.47 6.01 13.33
C LYS A 46 -10.05 6.06 14.79
N GLU A 47 -9.57 4.94 15.32
CA GLU A 47 -9.13 4.79 16.72
C GLU A 47 -7.64 5.08 16.91
N GLY A 48 -6.87 5.14 15.81
CA GLY A 48 -5.42 5.40 15.84
C GLY A 48 -4.57 4.21 16.27
N THR A 49 -5.09 2.99 16.15
CA THR A 49 -4.37 1.73 16.40
C THR A 49 -3.82 1.15 15.08
N PHE A 50 -3.22 -0.06 15.08
CA PHE A 50 -2.53 -0.61 13.89
C PHE A 50 -2.39 -2.14 13.81
N ASN A 51 -3.03 -2.91 14.68
CA ASN A 51 -3.03 -4.36 14.65
C ASN A 51 -3.63 -4.90 13.33
N ALA A 52 -4.80 -4.39 12.91
CA ALA A 52 -5.49 -4.84 11.71
C ALA A 52 -4.69 -4.47 10.46
N SER A 53 -4.23 -3.23 10.34
CA SER A 53 -3.44 -2.78 9.18
C SER A 53 -2.13 -3.54 9.06
N TRP A 54 -1.46 -3.82 10.18
CA TRP A 54 -0.23 -4.59 10.18
C TRP A 54 -0.48 -6.06 9.82
N THR A 55 -1.53 -6.68 10.38
CA THR A 55 -1.94 -8.06 10.02
C THR A 55 -2.26 -8.14 8.53
N PHE A 56 -2.98 -7.15 7.99
CA PHE A 56 -3.36 -7.09 6.59
C PHE A 56 -2.12 -7.03 5.67
N ASP A 57 -1.14 -6.18 5.98
CA ASP A 57 0.13 -6.15 5.23
C ASP A 57 0.85 -7.50 5.25
N HIS A 58 0.95 -8.16 6.41
CA HIS A 58 1.60 -9.47 6.50
C HIS A 58 0.85 -10.55 5.73
N LEU A 59 -0.50 -10.52 5.73
CA LEU A 59 -1.30 -11.43 4.90
C LEU A 59 -1.07 -11.16 3.41
N MET A 60 -1.06 -9.90 2.98
CA MET A 60 -0.84 -9.52 1.57
C MET A 60 0.56 -9.90 1.07
N ARG A 61 1.59 -9.88 1.93
CA ARG A 61 2.93 -10.42 1.60
C ARG A 61 2.92 -11.91 1.25
N LYS A 62 1.93 -12.67 1.75
CA LYS A 62 1.80 -14.13 1.55
C LYS A 62 0.79 -14.47 0.47
N LYS A 63 -0.33 -13.74 0.43
CA LYS A 63 -1.53 -14.05 -0.39
C LYS A 63 -2.10 -12.78 -1.03
N LEU A 64 -1.29 -12.03 -1.77
CA LEU A 64 -1.75 -10.79 -2.42
C LEU A 64 -2.99 -10.99 -3.33
N THR A 65 -3.14 -12.17 -3.92
CA THR A 65 -4.32 -12.52 -4.75
C THR A 65 -5.63 -12.51 -3.97
N TYR A 66 -5.60 -12.61 -2.63
CA TYR A 66 -6.80 -12.50 -1.79
C TYR A 66 -7.41 -11.10 -1.83
N LEU A 67 -6.66 -10.09 -2.30
CA LEU A 67 -7.17 -8.73 -2.50
C LEU A 67 -8.14 -8.63 -3.69
N LEU A 68 -7.96 -9.44 -4.73
CA LEU A 68 -8.65 -9.28 -6.01
C LEU A 68 -10.18 -9.34 -5.92
N PRO A 69 -10.81 -10.24 -5.14
CA PRO A 69 -12.26 -10.30 -5.02
C PRO A 69 -12.92 -9.02 -4.51
N PHE A 70 -12.19 -8.16 -3.80
CA PHE A 70 -12.69 -6.89 -3.27
C PHE A 70 -11.81 -5.70 -3.66
N PHE A 71 -11.04 -5.82 -4.74
CA PHE A 71 -10.05 -4.80 -5.10
C PHE A 71 -10.69 -3.44 -5.41
N GLU A 72 -11.89 -3.43 -6.00
CA GLU A 72 -12.65 -2.20 -6.24
C GLU A 72 -12.98 -1.47 -4.93
N ASP A 73 -13.45 -2.20 -3.92
CA ASP A 73 -13.71 -1.64 -2.58
C ASP A 73 -12.40 -1.16 -1.95
N PHE A 74 -11.33 -1.96 -2.02
CA PHE A 74 -10.01 -1.58 -1.53
C PHE A 74 -9.54 -0.22 -2.08
N VAL A 75 -9.53 -0.05 -3.41
CA VAL A 75 -9.02 1.19 -4.02
C VAL A 75 -9.93 2.39 -3.78
N ASN A 76 -11.25 2.19 -3.63
CA ASN A 76 -12.21 3.26 -3.33
C ASN A 76 -12.07 3.81 -1.91
N ARG A 77 -11.55 3.02 -0.97
CA ARG A 77 -11.44 3.40 0.45
C ARG A 77 -10.07 3.96 0.83
N LEU A 78 -9.08 3.96 -0.08
CA LEU A 78 -7.72 4.44 0.20
C LEU A 78 -7.69 5.91 0.67
N SER A 79 -8.49 6.78 0.05
CA SER A 79 -8.58 8.20 0.39
C SER A 79 -9.20 8.48 1.77
N GLU A 80 -9.86 7.48 2.36
CA GLU A 80 -10.47 7.61 3.68
C GLU A 80 -9.45 7.49 4.81
N LEU A 81 -8.36 6.74 4.60
CA LEU A 81 -7.32 6.52 5.60
C LEU A 81 -6.65 7.85 5.98
N LYS A 82 -6.51 8.11 7.29
CA LYS A 82 -5.95 9.34 7.85
C LYS A 82 -4.71 9.11 8.69
N THR A 83 -4.59 7.97 9.35
CA THR A 83 -3.50 7.71 10.29
C THR A 83 -2.30 7.11 9.60
N GLU A 84 -1.11 7.62 9.92
CA GLU A 84 0.13 7.12 9.34
C GLU A 84 0.38 5.65 9.68
N SER A 85 -0.11 5.21 10.84
CA SER A 85 0.03 3.84 11.32
C SER A 85 -0.70 2.84 10.43
N CYS A 86 -1.87 3.19 9.90
CA CYS A 86 -2.62 2.39 8.92
C CYS A 86 -2.16 2.64 7.47
N ILE A 87 -1.89 3.90 7.11
CA ILE A 87 -1.46 4.26 5.75
C ILE A 87 -0.14 3.57 5.39
N ARG A 88 0.81 3.43 6.31
CA ARG A 88 2.10 2.78 6.01
C ARG A 88 1.94 1.33 5.52
N PRO A 89 1.25 0.43 6.24
CA PRO A 89 0.91 -0.90 5.74
C PRO A 89 0.18 -0.88 4.39
N ILE A 90 -0.83 -0.04 4.24
CA ILE A 90 -1.66 0.00 3.02
C ILE A 90 -0.90 0.54 1.80
N ALA A 91 -0.02 1.53 1.98
CA ALA A 91 0.86 2.02 0.93
C ALA A 91 1.84 0.93 0.47
N HIS A 92 2.31 0.06 1.36
CA HIS A 92 3.11 -1.09 0.98
C HIS A 92 2.30 -2.14 0.21
N VAL A 93 1.02 -2.36 0.54
CA VAL A 93 0.13 -3.19 -0.28
C VAL A 93 -0.03 -2.62 -1.69
N CYS A 94 -0.19 -1.30 -1.82
CA CYS A 94 -0.22 -0.63 -3.13
C CYS A 94 1.08 -0.85 -3.92
N GLU A 95 2.25 -0.76 -3.26
CA GLU A 95 3.54 -1.08 -3.88
C GLU A 95 3.58 -2.53 -4.38
N MET A 96 3.15 -3.49 -3.55
CA MET A 96 3.12 -4.92 -3.93
C MET A 96 2.22 -5.17 -5.14
N VAL A 97 1.06 -4.51 -5.21
CA VAL A 97 0.14 -4.57 -6.37
C VAL A 97 0.82 -4.01 -7.62
N CYS A 98 1.45 -2.83 -7.53
CA CYS A 98 2.17 -2.24 -8.66
C CYS A 98 3.34 -3.12 -9.12
N GLU A 99 4.10 -3.71 -8.20
CA GLU A 99 5.16 -4.66 -8.56
C GLU A 99 4.62 -5.93 -9.24
N ALA A 100 3.49 -6.48 -8.76
CA ALA A 100 2.84 -7.62 -9.38
C ALA A 100 2.38 -7.30 -10.81
N TYR A 101 1.73 -6.15 -10.99
CA TYR A 101 1.19 -5.72 -12.28
C TYR A 101 2.30 -5.33 -13.28
N PHE A 102 3.23 -4.45 -12.92
CA PHE A 102 4.16 -3.84 -13.88
C PHE A 102 5.50 -4.56 -14.01
N LYS A 103 6.09 -4.96 -12.87
CA LYS A 103 7.44 -5.55 -12.84
C LYS A 103 7.39 -7.04 -13.10
N LYS A 104 6.52 -7.76 -12.39
CA LYS A 104 6.36 -9.21 -12.57
C LYS A 104 5.49 -9.54 -13.78
N LYS A 105 4.62 -8.61 -14.19
CA LYS A 105 3.61 -8.81 -15.24
C LYS A 105 2.78 -10.07 -14.96
N ASP A 106 2.39 -10.22 -13.70
CA ASP A 106 1.60 -11.36 -13.25
C ASP A 106 0.25 -11.35 -13.99
N GLU A 107 -0.06 -12.45 -14.69
CA GLU A 107 -1.26 -12.56 -15.53
C GLU A 107 -2.54 -12.37 -14.71
N VAL A 108 -2.57 -12.86 -13.47
CA VAL A 108 -3.74 -12.74 -12.60
C VAL A 108 -4.00 -11.26 -12.28
N PHE A 109 -2.97 -10.47 -12.01
CA PHE A 109 -3.12 -9.04 -11.73
C PHE A 109 -3.43 -8.24 -12.99
N THR A 110 -2.72 -8.51 -14.09
CA THR A 110 -2.90 -7.75 -15.34
C THR A 110 -4.27 -7.98 -16.01
N GLN A 111 -4.89 -9.14 -15.79
CA GLN A 111 -6.23 -9.45 -16.30
C GLN A 111 -7.38 -8.97 -15.38
N ASN A 112 -7.14 -8.83 -14.08
CA ASN A 112 -8.21 -8.51 -13.11
C ASN A 112 -8.19 -7.07 -12.58
N ILE A 113 -7.16 -6.29 -12.91
CA ILE A 113 -7.04 -4.88 -12.49
C ILE A 113 -7.23 -3.96 -13.69
N THR A 114 -8.16 -3.02 -13.54
CA THR A 114 -8.48 -2.01 -14.55
C THR A 114 -7.66 -0.74 -14.38
N ASP A 115 -7.58 0.06 -15.44
CA ASP A 115 -6.86 1.33 -15.45
C ASP A 115 -7.46 2.32 -14.44
N GLY A 116 -8.79 2.40 -14.33
CA GLY A 116 -9.45 3.26 -13.34
C GLY A 116 -9.15 2.87 -11.89
N GLN A 117 -8.86 1.60 -11.60
CA GLN A 117 -8.41 1.17 -10.27
C GLN A 117 -6.95 1.53 -10.01
N LEU A 118 -6.10 1.43 -11.03
CA LEU A 118 -4.71 1.90 -10.96
C LEU A 118 -4.64 3.41 -10.74
N GLU A 119 -5.55 4.17 -11.36
CA GLU A 119 -5.67 5.61 -11.15
C GLU A 119 -6.02 5.97 -9.71
N LYS A 120 -6.89 5.20 -9.04
CA LYS A 120 -7.20 5.42 -7.61
C LYS A 120 -5.99 5.17 -6.70
N ILE A 121 -5.18 4.16 -7.02
CA ILE A 121 -3.89 3.93 -6.32
C ILE A 121 -2.95 5.12 -6.58
N MET A 122 -2.84 5.55 -7.84
CA MET A 122 -2.01 6.68 -8.24
C MET A 122 -2.36 7.95 -7.47
N THR A 123 -3.63 8.34 -7.44
CA THR A 123 -4.11 9.52 -6.69
C THR A 123 -3.74 9.42 -5.22
N SER A 124 -4.03 8.28 -4.58
CA SER A 124 -3.72 8.08 -3.16
C SER A 124 -2.20 8.13 -2.89
N CYS A 125 -1.38 7.57 -3.77
CA CYS A 125 0.07 7.62 -3.65
C CYS A 125 0.63 9.03 -3.82
N PHE A 126 0.08 9.86 -4.72
CA PHE A 126 0.47 11.27 -4.80
C PHE A 126 0.09 12.00 -3.52
N ASP A 127 -1.14 11.85 -3.02
CA ASP A 127 -1.60 12.45 -1.76
C ASP A 127 -0.70 12.10 -0.58
N TRP A 128 -0.33 10.82 -0.44
CA TRP A 128 0.57 10.37 0.63
C TRP A 128 2.01 10.85 0.44
N LEU A 129 2.49 10.98 -0.80
CA LEU A 129 3.84 11.46 -1.10
C LEU A 129 4.01 12.95 -0.74
N ILE A 130 3.05 13.78 -1.13
CA ILE A 130 3.09 15.23 -0.90
C ILE A 130 2.61 15.62 0.50
N GLY A 131 1.72 14.82 1.10
CA GLY A 131 1.17 15.06 2.43
C GLY A 131 2.21 15.05 3.56
N PRO A 132 1.83 15.45 4.78
CA PRO A 132 2.71 15.51 5.95
C PRO A 132 2.97 14.13 6.57
N MET A 133 3.34 13.16 5.72
CA MET A 133 3.57 11.77 6.10
C MET A 133 5.04 11.51 6.48
N ASN A 134 5.23 10.50 7.31
CA ASN A 134 6.49 9.89 7.65
C ASN A 134 7.12 9.23 6.42
N MET A 135 8.41 8.92 6.53
CA MET A 135 9.19 8.44 5.39
C MET A 135 8.63 7.18 4.73
N ALA A 136 8.13 6.22 5.50
CA ALA A 136 7.74 4.91 4.95
C ALA A 136 6.56 4.97 3.95
N PRO A 137 5.39 5.56 4.28
CA PRO A 137 4.33 5.81 3.30
C PRO A 137 4.81 6.49 2.02
N LYS A 138 5.64 7.53 2.15
CA LYS A 138 6.19 8.26 1.00
C LYS A 138 7.04 7.37 0.12
N VAL A 139 7.93 6.57 0.71
CA VAL A 139 8.82 5.67 -0.05
C VAL A 139 8.02 4.60 -0.82
N PHE A 140 7.00 4.00 -0.19
CA PHE A 140 6.15 3.04 -0.91
C PHE A 140 5.38 3.71 -2.05
N SER A 141 4.86 4.91 -1.79
CA SER A 141 4.16 5.71 -2.80
C SER A 141 5.06 6.08 -3.98
N MET A 142 6.31 6.48 -3.75
CA MET A 142 7.29 6.75 -4.82
C MET A 142 7.50 5.52 -5.71
N THR A 143 7.62 4.33 -5.12
CA THR A 143 7.81 3.09 -5.88
C THR A 143 6.58 2.79 -6.73
N SER A 144 5.38 2.90 -6.15
CA SER A 144 4.12 2.72 -6.88
C SER A 144 4.01 3.69 -8.06
N LEU A 145 4.24 4.98 -7.82
CA LEU A 145 4.18 6.02 -8.86
C LEU A 145 5.21 5.81 -9.97
N TYR A 146 6.41 5.33 -9.64
CA TYR A 146 7.40 4.95 -10.64
C TYR A 146 6.86 3.86 -11.57
N TYR A 147 6.19 2.82 -11.05
CA TYR A 147 5.61 1.78 -11.92
C TYR A 147 4.37 2.26 -12.67
N LEU A 148 3.50 3.04 -12.03
CA LEU A 148 2.31 3.60 -12.65
C LEU A 148 2.65 4.49 -13.85
N GLY A 149 3.75 5.25 -13.78
CA GLY A 149 4.21 6.05 -14.91
C GLY A 149 4.80 5.27 -16.07
N LEU A 150 4.96 3.94 -15.97
CA LEU A 150 5.22 3.09 -17.15
C LEU A 150 3.99 2.95 -18.06
N LYS A 151 2.81 3.37 -17.58
CA LYS A 151 1.55 3.29 -18.29
C LYS A 151 0.85 4.64 -18.43
N PHE A 152 0.95 5.50 -17.42
CA PHE A 152 0.39 6.84 -17.43
C PHE A 152 1.51 7.87 -17.64
N ASP A 153 1.70 8.31 -18.88
CA ASP A 153 2.88 9.08 -19.30
C ASP A 153 3.13 10.36 -18.48
N TRP A 154 2.08 10.98 -17.93
CA TRP A 154 2.17 12.20 -17.14
C TRP A 154 2.75 11.99 -15.73
N VAL A 155 2.75 10.75 -15.22
CA VAL A 155 3.11 10.46 -13.83
C VAL A 155 4.61 10.60 -13.59
N HIS A 156 5.45 10.22 -14.56
CA HIS A 156 6.90 10.30 -14.42
C HIS A 156 7.40 11.75 -14.34
N PRO A 157 6.97 12.68 -15.23
CA PRO A 157 7.26 14.10 -15.09
C PRO A 157 6.81 14.67 -13.74
N GLU A 158 5.58 14.35 -13.31
CA GLU A 158 5.03 14.84 -12.04
C GLU A 158 5.81 14.31 -10.83
N LEU A 159 6.11 13.01 -10.81
CA LEU A 159 6.91 12.38 -9.78
C LEU A 159 8.31 12.99 -9.71
N LYS A 160 8.95 13.24 -10.86
CA LYS A 160 10.26 13.89 -10.91
C LYS A 160 10.22 15.27 -10.25
N GLN A 161 9.26 16.10 -10.64
CA GLN A 161 9.11 17.46 -10.11
C GLN A 161 8.95 17.45 -8.58
N ILE A 162 8.02 16.63 -8.06
CA ILE A 162 7.80 16.49 -6.61
C ILE A 162 9.08 16.07 -5.88
N LEU A 163 9.83 15.11 -6.45
CA LEU A 163 11.05 14.62 -5.83
C LEU A 163 12.16 15.68 -5.85
N GLU A 164 12.30 16.46 -6.92
CA GLU A 164 13.28 17.55 -7.02
C GLU A 164 12.98 18.66 -6.01
N ASP A 165 11.72 19.08 -5.91
CA ASP A 165 11.28 20.16 -5.01
C ASP A 165 11.46 19.80 -3.53
N SER A 166 11.16 18.55 -3.18
CA SER A 166 11.25 18.06 -1.80
C SER A 166 12.63 17.47 -1.45
N TYR A 167 13.53 17.31 -2.42
CA TYR A 167 14.82 16.65 -2.22
C TYR A 167 15.64 17.35 -1.13
N ALA A 168 15.79 18.67 -1.22
CA ALA A 168 16.68 19.44 -0.34
C ALA A 168 16.23 19.43 1.13
N THR A 169 14.92 19.46 1.36
CA THR A 169 14.30 19.54 2.71
C THR A 169 14.01 18.16 3.31
N GLY A 170 14.09 17.08 2.52
CA GLY A 170 13.86 15.71 2.98
C GLY A 170 14.90 15.20 3.99
N THR A 171 14.47 14.22 4.79
CA THR A 171 15.36 13.45 5.68
C THR A 171 16.41 12.66 4.89
N THR A 172 17.50 12.22 5.53
CA THR A 172 18.56 11.44 4.86
C THR A 172 18.02 10.19 4.16
N GLY A 173 17.11 9.45 4.81
CA GLY A 173 16.51 8.26 4.20
C GLY A 173 15.59 8.60 3.03
N TYR A 174 14.84 9.71 3.10
CA TYR A 174 14.03 10.22 2.00
C TYR A 174 14.92 10.58 0.80
N LYS A 175 15.96 11.40 1.01
CA LYS A 175 16.94 11.80 -0.02
C LYS A 175 17.55 10.59 -0.73
N ASN A 176 17.96 9.57 0.02
CA ASN A 176 18.51 8.34 -0.56
C ASN A 176 17.52 7.59 -1.46
N ARG A 177 16.22 7.60 -1.10
CA ARG A 177 15.17 6.96 -1.90
C ARG A 177 14.77 7.81 -3.10
N ALA A 178 14.56 9.10 -2.91
CA ALA A 178 14.28 10.07 -3.96
C ALA A 178 15.39 10.04 -5.03
N LYS A 179 16.67 10.05 -4.63
CA LYS A 179 17.80 9.93 -5.55
C LYS A 179 17.72 8.66 -6.39
N LYS A 180 17.47 7.50 -5.78
CA LYS A 180 17.35 6.23 -6.51
C LYS A 180 16.21 6.26 -7.53
N THR A 181 15.09 6.90 -7.20
CA THR A 181 13.95 7.05 -8.12
C THR A 181 14.29 8.02 -9.25
N LEU A 182 14.87 9.18 -8.95
CA LEU A 182 15.35 10.13 -9.97
C LEU A 182 16.38 9.50 -10.91
N ASP A 183 17.34 8.74 -10.39
CA ASP A 183 18.33 8.02 -11.20
C ASP A 183 17.66 6.97 -12.11
N LYS A 184 16.53 6.37 -11.71
CA LYS A 184 15.74 5.47 -12.58
C LYS A 184 14.96 6.25 -13.64
N LEU A 185 14.35 7.39 -13.28
CA LEU A 185 13.61 8.26 -14.21
C LEU A 185 14.54 8.81 -15.29
N ALA A 186 15.74 9.27 -14.92
CA ALA A 186 16.75 9.73 -15.87
C ALA A 186 17.14 8.66 -16.90
N LYS A 187 17.18 7.37 -16.50
CA LYS A 187 17.45 6.25 -17.42
C LYS A 187 16.30 5.99 -18.40
N LEU A 188 15.09 6.45 -18.09
CA LEU A 188 13.92 6.39 -18.97
C LEU A 188 13.82 7.63 -19.88
N GLY A 189 14.72 8.61 -19.73
CA GLY A 189 14.68 9.86 -20.50
C GLY A 189 13.71 10.90 -19.95
N VAL A 190 13.28 10.76 -18.69
CA VAL A 190 12.40 11.70 -17.98
C VAL A 190 13.18 12.86 -17.37
#